data_AF-A0A3B9TXP5-F1
#
_entry.id   AF-A0A3B9TXP5-F1
#
_cell.length_a   1.000
_cell.length_b   1.000
_cell.length_c   1.000
_cell.angle_alpha   90.00
_cell.angle_beta   90.00
_cell.angle_gamma   90.00
#
_symmetry.space_group_name_H-M   'P 1'
#
loop_
_entity.id
_entity.type
_entity.pdbx_description
1 polymer ?
#
loop_
_entity_poly.entity_id
_entity_poly.type
_entity_poly.pdbx_seq_one_letter_code
_entity_poly.pdbx_strand_id
1 'polypeptide(L)'
;MPQALAENYIGAINGALNSLNMASDMKIPGAQKYTSVVLDTELARYLAGEISVEEALENIEEGWEEVTEDFGRDEQIAAQALALGS
;
A
#
# COMPACT_ATOMS: atom_id res chain seq x y z
N MET A 1 2.85 7.98 16.76
CA MET A 1 2.81 8.65 15.44
C MET A 1 3.73 9.87 15.44
N PRO A 2 4.97 9.73 14.94
CA PRO A 2 5.82 10.87 14.65
C PRO A 2 5.13 11.79 13.65
N GLN A 3 5.16 13.09 13.89
CA GLN A 3 4.47 14.08 13.06
C GLN A 3 4.87 13.99 11.57
N ALA A 4 6.14 13.76 11.29
CA ALA A 4 6.68 13.59 9.94
C ALA A 4 6.06 12.39 9.17
N LEU A 5 5.70 11.31 9.88
CA LEU A 5 5.08 10.14 9.28
C LEU A 5 3.64 10.43 8.85
N ALA A 6 2.89 11.13 9.71
CA ALA A 6 1.53 11.58 9.40
C ALA A 6 1.52 12.58 8.23
N GLU A 7 2.50 13.49 8.18
CA GLU A 7 2.66 14.45 7.09
C GLU A 7 2.99 13.75 5.76
N ASN A 8 3.89 12.76 5.77
CA ASN A 8 4.20 11.96 4.57
C ASN A 8 2.98 11.16 4.09
N TYR A 9 2.26 10.50 4.99
CA TYR A 9 1.08 9.70 4.64
C TYR A 9 -0.03 10.58 4.03
N ILE A 10 -0.36 11.71 4.67
CA ILE A 10 -1.38 12.65 4.18
C ILE A 10 -0.93 13.35 2.89
N GLY A 11 0.36 13.67 2.77
CA GLY A 11 0.95 14.21 1.55
C GLY A 11 0.81 13.26 0.36
N ALA A 12 1.09 11.97 0.57
CA ALA A 12 0.94 10.93 -0.45
C ALA A 12 -0.51 10.77 -0.91
N ILE A 13 -1.48 10.78 0.03
CA ILE A 13 -2.91 10.73 -0.30
C ILE A 13 -3.33 11.95 -1.14
N ASN A 14 -2.95 13.15 -0.71
CA ASN A 14 -3.31 14.37 -1.45
C ASN A 14 -2.68 14.40 -2.86
N GLY A 15 -1.45 13.89 -3.01
CA GLY A 15 -0.82 13.72 -4.31
C GLY A 15 -1.58 12.72 -5.20
N ALA A 16 -1.97 11.58 -4.65
CA ALA A 16 -2.72 10.56 -5.36
C ALA A 16 -4.11 11.06 -5.81
N LEU A 17 -4.83 11.78 -4.95
CA LEU A 17 -6.16 12.34 -5.25
C LEU A 17 -6.12 13.40 -6.36
N ASN A 18 -5.01 14.12 -6.51
CA ASN A 18 -4.84 15.15 -7.54
C ASN A 18 -4.23 14.61 -8.85
N SER A 19 -3.95 13.30 -8.93
CA SER A 19 -3.41 12.68 -10.14
C SER A 19 -4.47 12.59 -11.23
N LEU A 20 -4.13 13.02 -12.46
CA LEU A 20 -4.96 12.79 -13.66
C LEU A 20 -5.22 11.30 -13.92
N ASN A 21 -4.35 10.44 -13.41
CA ASN A 21 -4.43 8.99 -13.50
C ASN A 21 -4.81 8.38 -12.14
N MET A 22 -5.66 9.05 -11.35
CA MET A 22 -6.17 8.48 -10.11
C MET A 22 -7.04 7.25 -10.43
N ALA A 23 -6.57 6.06 -10.06
CA ALA A 23 -7.40 4.86 -10.01
C ALA A 23 -7.93 4.66 -8.59
N SER A 24 -9.24 4.48 -8.45
CA SER A 24 -9.87 4.18 -7.16
C SER A 24 -9.44 2.83 -6.58
N ASP A 25 -9.05 1.89 -7.46
CA ASP A 25 -8.55 0.58 -7.08
C ASP A 25 -7.21 0.30 -7.77
N MET A 26 -6.36 -0.47 -7.10
CA MET A 26 -5.17 -1.07 -7.68
C MET A 26 -5.56 -2.07 -8.78
N LYS A 27 -5.09 -1.86 -10.02
CA LYS A 27 -5.37 -2.74 -11.17
C LYS A 27 -4.17 -3.63 -11.50
N ILE A 28 -3.55 -4.15 -10.44
CA ILE A 28 -2.38 -5.03 -10.48
C ILE A 28 -2.75 -6.45 -10.01
N PRO A 29 -2.09 -7.49 -10.52
CA PRO A 29 -2.16 -8.82 -9.95
C PRO A 29 -1.84 -8.79 -8.44
N GLY A 30 -2.61 -9.51 -7.64
CA GLY A 30 -2.37 -9.57 -6.19
C GLY A 30 -2.83 -8.34 -5.39
N ALA A 31 -3.50 -7.35 -6.00
CA ALA A 31 -4.01 -6.14 -5.31
C ALA A 31 -4.76 -6.44 -3.99
N GLN A 32 -5.49 -7.55 -3.92
CA GLN A 32 -6.23 -7.96 -2.73
C GLN A 32 -5.30 -8.46 -1.59
N LYS A 33 -4.10 -8.97 -1.89
CA LYS A 33 -3.10 -9.33 -0.88
C LYS A 33 -2.57 -8.08 -0.15
N TYR A 34 -2.28 -7.00 -0.90
CA TYR A 34 -1.83 -5.74 -0.29
C TYR A 34 -2.84 -5.19 0.73
N THR A 35 -4.13 -5.23 0.37
CA THR A 35 -5.21 -4.61 1.16
C THR A 35 -5.81 -5.59 2.17
N SER A 36 -6.55 -6.58 1.70
CA SER A 36 -7.35 -7.47 2.55
C SER A 36 -6.56 -8.55 3.30
N VAL A 37 -5.25 -8.66 3.06
CA VAL A 37 -4.39 -9.63 3.76
C VAL A 37 -3.35 -8.90 4.59
N VAL A 38 -2.37 -8.24 3.95
CA VAL A 38 -1.24 -7.60 4.66
C VAL A 38 -1.72 -6.44 5.52
N LEU A 39 -2.37 -5.43 4.91
CA LEU A 39 -2.83 -4.24 5.63
C LEU A 39 -3.86 -4.58 6.70
N ASP A 40 -4.91 -5.35 6.37
CA ASP A 40 -5.97 -5.67 7.32
C ASP A 40 -5.46 -6.50 8.51
N THR A 41 -4.50 -7.41 8.29
CA THR A 41 -3.93 -8.24 9.38
C THR A 41 -3.14 -7.37 10.36
N GLU A 42 -2.20 -6.57 9.87
CA GLU A 42 -1.34 -5.77 10.74
C GLU A 42 -2.12 -4.62 11.41
N LEU A 43 -3.11 -4.05 10.70
CA LEU A 43 -4.02 -3.09 11.30
C LEU A 43 -4.84 -3.71 12.42
N ALA A 44 -5.37 -4.93 12.23
CA ALA A 44 -6.12 -5.62 13.27
C ALA A 44 -5.24 -5.94 14.50
N ARG A 45 -4.00 -6.40 14.30
CA ARG A 45 -3.04 -6.67 15.38
C ARG A 45 -2.70 -5.39 16.17
N TYR A 46 -2.48 -4.28 15.47
CA TYR A 46 -2.27 -2.98 16.11
C TYR A 46 -3.50 -2.53 16.92
N LEU A 47 -4.70 -2.60 16.34
CA LEU A 47 -5.95 -2.21 17.02
C LEU A 47 -6.27 -3.11 18.23
N ALA A 48 -5.85 -4.38 18.19
CA ALA A 48 -5.94 -5.30 19.32
C ALA A 48 -4.89 -5.02 20.41
N GLY A 49 -3.92 -4.12 20.16
CA GLY A 49 -2.83 -3.79 21.08
C GLY A 49 -1.74 -4.86 21.14
N GLU A 50 -1.66 -5.74 20.15
CA GLU A 50 -0.68 -6.83 20.09
C GLU A 50 0.71 -6.35 19.65
N ILE A 51 0.75 -5.33 18.81
CA ILE A 51 1.98 -4.76 18.24
C ILE A 51 1.98 -3.23 18.33
N SER A 52 3.17 -2.63 18.26
CA SER A 52 3.29 -1.17 18.18
C SER A 52 2.87 -0.65 16.80
N VAL A 53 2.59 0.65 16.70
CA VAL A 53 2.27 1.24 15.39
C VAL A 53 3.48 1.24 14.46
N GLU A 54 4.68 1.42 15.01
CA GLU A 54 5.93 1.33 14.27
C GLU A 54 6.14 -0.09 13.71
N GLU A 55 5.95 -1.14 14.52
CA GLU A 55 6.04 -2.54 14.08
C GLU A 55 4.97 -2.90 13.03
N ALA A 56 3.74 -2.41 13.19
CA ALA A 56 2.68 -2.64 12.21
C ALA A 56 3.05 -2.07 10.84
N LEU A 57 3.67 -0.88 10.79
CA LEU A 57 4.07 -0.24 9.54
C LEU A 57 5.25 -0.96 8.89
N GLU A 58 6.25 -1.40 9.66
CA GLU A 58 7.37 -2.19 9.17
C GLU A 58 6.87 -3.51 8.56
N ASN A 59 5.98 -4.23 9.25
CA ASN A 59 5.39 -5.48 8.75
C ASN A 59 4.56 -5.25 7.46
N ILE A 60 3.82 -4.14 7.38
CA ILE A 60 3.05 -3.79 6.17
C ILE A 60 3.99 -3.51 5.00
N GLU A 61 5.06 -2.75 5.22
CA GLU A 61 6.06 -2.45 4.19
C GLU A 61 6.71 -3.73 3.67
N GLU A 62 7.19 -4.60 4.57
CA GLU A 62 7.81 -5.88 4.21
C GLU A 62 6.82 -6.78 3.46
N GLY A 63 5.60 -6.95 3.97
CA GLY A 63 4.58 -7.76 3.32
C GLY A 63 4.15 -7.23 1.96
N TRP A 64 4.13 -5.91 1.76
CA TRP A 64 3.87 -5.33 0.43
C TRP A 64 5.03 -5.55 -0.53
N GLU A 65 6.26 -5.52 -0.06
CA GLU A 65 7.42 -5.82 -0.89
C GLU A 65 7.43 -7.29 -1.34
N GLU A 66 7.12 -8.23 -0.44
CA GLU A 66 6.97 -9.64 -0.78
C GLU A 66 5.90 -9.86 -1.86
N VAL A 67 4.73 -9.22 -1.72
CA VAL A 67 3.68 -9.30 -2.77
C VAL A 67 4.18 -8.71 -4.08
N THR A 68 5.00 -7.65 -4.02
CA THR A 68 5.58 -7.02 -5.21
C THR A 68 6.54 -7.97 -5.93
N GLU A 69 7.40 -8.64 -5.18
CA GLU A 69 8.34 -9.63 -5.68
C GLU A 69 7.64 -10.86 -6.26
N ASP A 70 6.60 -11.37 -5.58
CA ASP A 70 5.78 -12.52 -6.00
C ASP A 70 5.17 -12.34 -7.41
N PHE A 71 4.68 -11.14 -7.69
CA PHE A 71 3.96 -10.83 -8.93
C PHE A 71 4.81 -10.08 -9.96
N GLY A 72 6.03 -9.70 -9.60
CA GLY A 72 6.96 -8.95 -10.45
C GLY A 72 6.68 -7.45 -10.46
N ARG A 73 7.68 -6.65 -10.02
CA ARG A 73 7.56 -5.19 -9.93
C ARG A 73 7.29 -4.55 -11.29
N ASP A 74 8.05 -4.93 -12.30
CA ASP A 74 7.96 -4.32 -13.63
C ASP A 74 6.64 -4.69 -14.31
N GLU A 75 6.17 -5.93 -14.12
CA GLU A 75 4.88 -6.41 -14.60
C GLU A 75 3.72 -5.64 -13.96
N GLN A 76 3.80 -5.39 -12.66
CA GLN A 76 2.79 -4.60 -11.96
C GLN A 76 2.80 -3.13 -12.40
N ILE A 77 3.96 -2.52 -12.59
CA ILE A 77 4.08 -1.16 -13.15
C ILE A 77 3.43 -1.10 -14.53
N ALA A 78 3.73 -2.07 -15.41
CA ALA A 78 3.15 -2.13 -16.74
C ALA A 78 1.63 -2.34 -16.71
N ALA A 79 1.12 -3.22 -15.85
CA ALA A 79 -0.31 -3.46 -15.69
C ALA A 79 -1.04 -2.21 -15.20
N GLN A 80 -0.47 -1.50 -14.22
CA GLN A 80 -1.04 -0.26 -13.71
C GLN A 80 -1.00 0.85 -14.76
N ALA A 81 0.10 1.01 -15.50
CA ALA A 81 0.21 2.00 -16.58
C ALA A 81 -0.84 1.75 -17.67
N LEU A 82 -1.01 0.51 -18.10
CA LEU A 82 -2.04 0.12 -19.08
C LEU A 82 -3.45 0.45 -18.57
N ALA A 83 -3.74 0.16 -17.30
CA ALA A 83 -5.04 0.46 -16.69
C ALA A 83 -5.33 1.97 -16.62
N LEU A 84 -4.28 2.79 -16.54
CA LEU A 84 -4.35 4.25 -16.51
C LEU A 84 -4.32 4.88 -17.92
N GLY A 85 -4.18 4.07 -18.97
CA GLY A 85 -4.15 4.53 -20.36
C GLY A 85 -2.83 5.19 -20.77
N SER A 86 -1.74 4.88 -20.08
CA SER A 86 -0.38 5.40 -20.34
C SER A 86 0.59 4.33 -20.77
#